data_AF-A0A7Y6FI18-F1
#
_entry.id   AF-A0A7Y6FI18-F1
#
_cell.length_a   1.000
_cell.length_b   1.000
_cell.length_c   1.000
_cell.angle_alpha   90.00
_cell.angle_beta   90.00
_cell.angle_gamma   90.00
#
_symmetry.space_group_name_H-M   'P 1'
#
loop_
_entity.id
_entity.type
_entity.pdbx_description
1 polymer ?
#
loop_
_entity_poly.entity_id
_entity_poly.type
_entity_poly.pdbx_seq_one_letter_code
_entity_poly.pdbx_strand_id
1 'polypeptide(L)'
;MKITEGTLTEAWQRTVSEHALLHGVGLPPVALSEDELEACAERTEEAADDSLFLLLDEDGTVHGRHGPYLEVFATRDLEQVLYLIAEDAIGRDGGSPEETAVTLDRIDPAWGRRFRSGCLNGTGTVEECGRDPLEGLAWMAKSWREQAPYTTLSFFRAAPEQPVDAERLALLYGADPVQVAAGTRLKDLQAVDNGRAHWDRQWKSCCFGQAGGWTFLLHHDTPPGSFADKEAYAALGIKESVWLTATSAKAIYTLDYLRDGRRVDDDRGVLELIWYERGRAPYLRGGELDFLNRALRRAELDHPEVTSTFELYFHALEGSLGLRVPRRDFAEGEVRAAYWAEG
;
A
#
# COMPACT_ATOMS: atom_id res chain seq x y z
N MET A 1 4.45 -24.56 22.13
CA MET A 1 3.20 -24.87 22.87
C MET A 1 2.06 -24.70 21.89
N LYS A 2 1.08 -25.61 21.85
CA LYS A 2 -0.09 -25.47 20.97
C LYS A 2 -1.05 -24.45 21.58
N ILE A 3 -1.50 -23.46 20.80
CA ILE A 3 -2.52 -22.52 21.26
C ILE A 3 -3.87 -23.25 21.28
N THR A 4 -4.56 -23.14 22.40
CA THR A 4 -5.96 -23.52 22.61
C THR A 4 -6.73 -22.32 23.16
N GLU A 5 -8.06 -22.33 23.06
CA GLU A 5 -8.91 -21.30 23.64
C GLU A 5 -8.61 -21.07 25.13
N GLY A 6 -8.42 -22.17 25.89
CA GLY A 6 -8.05 -22.12 27.30
C GLY A 6 -6.70 -21.44 27.52
N THR A 7 -5.66 -21.81 26.76
CA THR A 7 -4.34 -21.17 26.90
C THR A 7 -4.36 -19.70 26.50
N LEU A 8 -5.15 -19.33 25.49
CA LEU A 8 -5.30 -17.95 25.05
C LEU A 8 -6.02 -17.11 26.10
N THR A 9 -7.10 -17.65 26.66
CA THR A 9 -7.89 -17.01 27.72
C THR A 9 -7.06 -16.81 28.99
N GLU A 10 -6.37 -17.85 29.46
CA GLU A 10 -5.52 -17.77 30.65
C GLU A 10 -4.37 -16.77 30.46
N ALA A 11 -3.75 -16.78 29.27
CA ALA A 11 -2.66 -15.85 28.96
C ALA A 11 -3.16 -14.41 28.92
N TRP A 12 -4.27 -14.13 28.24
CA TRP A 12 -4.85 -12.79 28.18
C TRP A 12 -5.29 -12.28 29.56
N GLN A 13 -5.94 -13.12 30.38
CA GLN A 13 -6.31 -12.75 31.74
C GLN A 13 -5.12 -12.41 32.62
N ARG A 14 -4.01 -13.14 32.48
CA ARG A 14 -2.74 -12.82 33.15
C ARG A 14 -2.23 -11.45 32.69
N THR A 15 -2.12 -11.24 31.38
CA THR A 15 -1.67 -9.97 30.79
C THR A 15 -2.50 -8.77 31.29
N VAL A 16 -3.83 -8.87 31.25
CA VAL A 16 -4.72 -7.78 31.71
C VAL A 16 -4.59 -7.53 33.21
N SER A 17 -4.41 -8.58 34.01
CA SER A 17 -4.26 -8.46 35.48
C SER A 17 -2.95 -7.79 35.89
N GLU A 18 -1.90 -7.94 35.09
CA GLU A 18 -0.58 -7.37 35.34
C GLU A 18 -0.47 -5.91 34.89
N HIS A 19 -1.31 -5.46 33.95
CA HIS A 19 -1.21 -4.16 33.31
C HIS A 19 -2.51 -3.34 33.39
N ALA A 20 -2.50 -2.30 34.24
CA ALA A 20 -3.65 -1.39 34.42
C ALA A 20 -4.10 -0.67 33.13
N LEU A 21 -3.22 -0.55 32.13
CA LEU A 21 -3.53 0.04 30.81
C LEU A 21 -4.46 -0.83 29.96
N LEU A 22 -4.61 -2.12 30.30
CA LEU A 22 -5.52 -3.05 29.63
C LEU A 22 -6.76 -3.34 30.48
N HIS A 23 -6.98 -2.59 31.57
CA HIS A 23 -8.10 -2.85 32.46
C HIS A 23 -9.44 -2.62 31.75
N GLY A 24 -10.30 -3.64 31.76
CA GLY A 24 -11.59 -3.61 31.07
C GLY A 24 -11.54 -4.04 29.60
N VAL A 25 -10.35 -4.32 29.05
CA VAL A 25 -10.20 -4.87 27.70
C VAL A 25 -10.50 -6.38 27.74
N GLY A 26 -11.65 -6.76 27.18
CA GLY A 26 -12.03 -8.16 27.02
C GLY A 26 -11.17 -8.88 25.99
N LEU A 27 -11.10 -10.22 26.10
CA LEU A 27 -10.56 -11.03 25.01
C LEU A 27 -11.51 -10.90 23.80
N PRO A 28 -11.00 -10.67 22.58
CA PRO A 28 -11.81 -10.74 21.38
C PRO A 28 -12.57 -12.07 21.26
N PRO A 29 -13.76 -12.10 20.63
CA PRO A 29 -14.49 -13.35 20.43
C PRO A 29 -13.62 -14.38 19.70
N VAL A 30 -13.59 -15.59 20.25
CA VAL A 30 -12.85 -16.73 19.68
C VAL A 30 -13.86 -17.71 19.07
N ALA A 31 -13.72 -17.98 17.78
CA ALA A 31 -14.46 -18.99 17.04
C ALA A 31 -13.57 -20.20 16.75
N LEU A 32 -14.17 -21.38 16.68
CA LEU A 32 -13.50 -22.65 16.34
C LEU A 32 -13.85 -23.12 14.92
N SER A 33 -14.70 -22.38 14.21
CA SER A 33 -15.06 -22.60 12.81
C SER A 33 -15.45 -21.30 12.11
N GLU A 34 -15.43 -21.31 10.78
CA GLU A 34 -15.88 -20.20 9.94
C GLU A 34 -17.35 -19.84 10.22
N ASP A 35 -18.23 -20.85 10.34
CA ASP A 35 -19.65 -20.65 10.64
C ASP A 35 -19.87 -19.95 12.00
N GLU A 36 -19.06 -20.31 13.01
CA GLU A 36 -19.10 -19.64 14.31
C GLU A 36 -18.60 -18.21 14.25
N LEU A 37 -17.59 -17.94 13.41
CA LEU A 37 -17.03 -16.61 13.21
C LEU A 37 -18.06 -15.69 12.53
N GLU A 38 -18.70 -16.16 11.46
CA GLU A 38 -19.76 -15.45 10.75
C GLU A 38 -20.94 -15.16 11.70
N ALA A 39 -21.39 -16.16 12.46
CA ALA A 39 -22.43 -15.96 13.46
C ALA A 39 -22.03 -15.00 14.60
N CYS A 40 -20.74 -14.89 14.94
CA CYS A 40 -20.26 -13.87 15.87
C CYS A 40 -20.29 -12.47 15.24
N ALA A 41 -19.84 -12.34 14.00
CA ALA A 41 -19.84 -11.07 13.28
C ALA A 41 -21.26 -10.52 13.10
N GLU A 42 -22.22 -11.35 12.65
CA GLU A 42 -23.63 -10.97 12.46
C GLU A 42 -24.29 -10.48 13.76
N ARG A 43 -23.99 -11.14 14.90
CA ARG A 43 -24.52 -10.73 16.21
C ARG A 43 -23.95 -9.40 16.69
N THR A 44 -22.84 -8.96 16.11
CA THR A 44 -22.10 -7.75 16.47
C THR A 44 -22.39 -6.59 15.51
N GLU A 45 -23.29 -6.75 14.53
CA GLU A 45 -23.69 -5.66 13.60
C GLU A 45 -24.33 -4.45 14.33
N GLU A 46 -24.73 -4.58 15.61
CA GLU A 46 -25.15 -3.46 16.45
C GLU A 46 -23.98 -2.73 17.18
N ALA A 47 -22.77 -3.28 17.13
CA ALA A 47 -21.60 -2.79 17.87
C ALA A 47 -20.35 -2.63 16.97
N ALA A 48 -20.29 -1.48 16.29
CA ALA A 48 -19.13 -0.91 15.59
C ALA A 48 -18.39 -1.83 14.60
N ASP A 49 -18.47 -1.48 13.31
CA ASP A 49 -17.98 -2.15 12.08
C ASP A 49 -16.52 -2.68 12.06
N ASP A 50 -15.78 -2.60 13.15
CA ASP A 50 -14.31 -2.71 13.10
C ASP A 50 -13.69 -3.51 14.26
N SER A 51 -14.48 -4.44 14.83
CA SER A 51 -14.06 -5.33 15.92
C SER A 51 -13.14 -6.47 15.44
N LEU A 52 -12.14 -6.85 16.24
CA LEU A 52 -11.25 -7.98 15.99
C LEU A 52 -11.95 -9.24 16.47
N PHE A 53 -11.89 -10.29 15.64
CA PHE A 53 -12.35 -11.62 15.93
C PHE A 53 -11.20 -12.60 15.73
N LEU A 54 -11.19 -13.69 16.48
CA LEU A 54 -10.15 -14.71 16.42
C LEU A 54 -10.76 -16.02 15.95
N LEU A 55 -10.20 -16.62 14.90
CA LEU A 55 -10.49 -17.99 14.49
C LEU A 55 -9.30 -18.87 14.90
N LEU A 56 -9.58 -19.90 15.71
CA LEU A 56 -8.56 -20.81 16.22
C LEU A 56 -8.66 -22.16 15.50
N ASP A 57 -7.61 -22.46 14.72
CA ASP A 57 -7.51 -23.73 13.99
C ASP A 57 -7.11 -24.90 14.90
N GLU A 58 -7.46 -26.11 14.44
CA GLU A 58 -7.11 -27.35 15.13
C GLU A 58 -5.60 -27.54 15.31
N ASP A 59 -4.76 -26.92 14.50
CA ASP A 59 -3.30 -27.01 14.62
C ASP A 59 -2.69 -26.00 15.62
N GLY A 60 -3.53 -25.11 16.17
CA GLY A 60 -3.15 -24.03 17.08
C GLY A 60 -2.75 -22.73 16.38
N THR A 61 -3.05 -22.57 15.09
CA THR A 61 -2.95 -21.28 14.39
C THR A 61 -4.11 -20.39 14.79
N VAL A 62 -3.80 -19.14 15.13
CA VAL A 62 -4.81 -18.11 15.41
C VAL A 62 -4.83 -17.15 14.23
N HIS A 63 -6.00 -17.03 13.62
CA HIS A 63 -6.32 -16.09 12.57
C HIS A 63 -7.05 -14.91 13.18
N GLY A 64 -6.53 -13.69 13.00
CA GLY A 64 -7.22 -12.47 13.42
C GLY A 64 -7.95 -11.84 12.24
N ARG A 65 -9.22 -11.49 12.42
CA ARG A 65 -10.04 -10.85 11.38
C ARG A 65 -10.79 -9.61 11.88
N HIS A 66 -10.91 -8.59 11.02
CA HIS A 66 -11.88 -7.52 11.22
C HIS A 66 -13.14 -7.82 10.41
N GLY A 67 -14.27 -7.98 11.11
CA GLY A 67 -15.45 -8.60 10.50
C GLY A 67 -15.19 -10.02 9.99
N PRO A 68 -16.09 -10.60 9.19
CA PRO A 68 -16.00 -12.01 8.78
C PRO A 68 -14.93 -12.27 7.71
N TYR A 69 -14.56 -11.25 6.93
CA TYR A 69 -13.79 -11.44 5.68
C TYR A 69 -12.38 -10.84 5.69
N LEU A 70 -12.06 -9.90 6.58
CA LEU A 70 -10.78 -9.19 6.54
C LEU A 70 -9.75 -9.82 7.47
N GLU A 71 -9.03 -10.83 7.00
CA GLU A 71 -7.89 -11.37 7.75
C GLU A 71 -6.74 -10.35 7.84
N VAL A 72 -6.23 -10.14 9.06
CA VAL A 72 -5.17 -9.19 9.36
C VAL A 72 -3.88 -9.86 9.85
N PHE A 73 -3.97 -11.08 10.38
CA PHE A 73 -2.80 -11.90 10.72
C PHE A 73 -3.17 -13.38 10.82
N ALA A 74 -2.18 -14.25 10.67
CA ALA A 74 -2.25 -15.66 11.04
C ALA A 74 -0.93 -16.06 11.73
N THR A 75 -1.00 -16.56 12.96
CA THR A 75 0.21 -16.92 13.72
C THR A 75 -0.02 -18.05 14.72
N ARG A 76 1.03 -18.82 14.99
CA ARG A 76 1.08 -19.85 16.05
C ARG A 76 1.87 -19.38 17.29
N ASP A 77 2.31 -18.13 17.28
CA ASP A 77 3.07 -17.53 18.38
C ASP A 77 2.12 -16.80 19.33
N LEU A 78 1.93 -17.35 20.52
CA LEU A 78 1.03 -16.80 21.53
C LEU A 78 1.39 -15.36 21.91
N GLU A 79 2.69 -15.02 21.99
CA GLU A 79 3.13 -13.65 22.31
C GLU A 79 2.74 -12.65 21.21
N GLN A 80 2.76 -13.09 19.94
CA GLN A 80 2.29 -12.26 18.84
C GLN A 80 0.77 -12.06 18.90
N VAL A 81 0.01 -13.10 19.24
CA VAL A 81 -1.45 -12.99 19.40
C VAL A 81 -1.79 -11.99 20.51
N LEU A 82 -1.16 -12.09 21.68
CA LEU A 82 -1.40 -11.16 22.80
C LEU A 82 -1.04 -9.71 22.43
N TYR A 83 0.08 -9.52 21.75
CA TYR A 83 0.48 -8.21 21.22
C TYR A 83 -0.57 -7.64 20.25
N LEU A 84 -1.06 -8.44 19.31
CA LEU A 84 -2.03 -8.01 18.30
C LEU A 84 -3.40 -7.68 18.90
N ILE A 85 -3.84 -8.43 19.91
CA ILE A 85 -5.05 -8.11 20.68
C ILE A 85 -4.89 -6.76 21.40
N ALA A 86 -3.73 -6.54 22.05
CA ALA A 86 -3.47 -5.28 22.74
C ALA A 86 -3.35 -4.09 21.79
N GLU A 87 -2.65 -4.25 20.66
CA GLU A 87 -2.53 -3.22 19.63
C GLU A 87 -3.90 -2.80 19.10
N ASP A 88 -4.76 -3.77 18.78
CA ASP A 88 -6.12 -3.53 18.32
C ASP A 88 -6.97 -2.78 19.35
N ALA A 89 -6.95 -3.24 20.61
CA ALA A 89 -7.70 -2.61 21.69
C ALA A 89 -7.27 -1.16 21.94
N ILE A 90 -5.97 -0.91 22.02
CA ILE A 90 -5.43 0.45 22.24
C ILE A 90 -5.69 1.35 21.03
N GLY A 91 -5.61 0.80 19.81
CA GLY A 91 -5.91 1.53 18.59
C GLY A 91 -7.37 2.01 18.52
N ARG A 92 -8.32 1.22 19.02
CA ARG A 92 -9.74 1.60 19.06
C ARG A 92 -10.06 2.76 20.00
N ASP A 93 -9.26 2.98 21.04
CA ASP A 93 -9.49 4.08 21.98
C ASP A 93 -9.18 5.47 21.36
N GLY A 94 -8.80 5.51 20.07
CA GLY A 94 -8.73 6.74 19.27
C GLY A 94 -7.44 7.54 19.45
N GLY A 95 -6.39 6.93 20.01
CA GLY A 95 -5.07 7.54 20.18
C GLY A 95 -4.27 7.64 18.87
N SER A 96 -3.32 8.55 18.82
CA SER A 96 -2.39 8.64 17.68
C SER A 96 -1.45 7.43 17.60
N PRO A 97 -0.84 7.11 16.45
CA PRO A 97 0.16 6.05 16.36
C PRO A 97 1.29 6.21 17.40
N GLU A 98 1.71 7.43 17.71
CA GLU A 98 2.73 7.73 18.72
C GLU A 98 2.23 7.38 20.13
N GLU A 99 0.99 7.73 20.47
CA GLU A 99 0.37 7.41 21.76
C GLU A 99 0.21 5.89 21.93
N THR A 100 -0.20 5.19 20.86
CA THR A 100 -0.28 3.73 20.83
C THR A 100 1.11 3.11 21.03
N ALA A 101 2.13 3.61 20.34
CA ALA A 101 3.50 3.13 20.50
C ALA A 101 4.01 3.30 21.95
N VAL A 102 3.75 4.46 22.57
CA VAL A 102 4.12 4.74 23.97
C VAL A 102 3.35 3.84 24.94
N THR A 103 2.06 3.63 24.70
CA THR A 103 1.21 2.79 25.56
C THR A 103 1.66 1.34 25.51
N LEU A 104 1.91 0.80 24.31
CA LEU A 104 2.43 -0.55 24.13
C LEU A 104 3.82 -0.72 24.78
N ASP A 105 4.70 0.28 24.65
CA ASP A 105 6.04 0.27 25.26
C ASP A 105 6.00 0.22 26.80
N ARG A 106 4.99 0.85 27.41
CA ARG A 106 4.75 0.82 28.87
C ARG A 106 4.18 -0.52 29.36
N ILE A 107 3.49 -1.27 28.50
CA ILE A 107 2.99 -2.60 28.80
C ILE A 107 4.15 -3.60 28.66
N ASP A 108 4.74 -3.67 27.47
CA ASP A 108 5.91 -4.45 27.17
C ASP A 108 6.80 -3.70 26.15
N PRO A 109 8.06 -3.35 26.48
CA PRO A 109 8.97 -2.70 25.55
C PRO A 109 9.15 -3.46 24.22
N ALA A 110 8.99 -4.79 24.21
CA ALA A 110 9.00 -5.57 22.97
C ALA A 110 7.79 -5.25 22.08
N TRP A 111 6.61 -5.00 22.66
CA TRP A 111 5.40 -4.60 21.94
C TRP A 111 5.55 -3.21 21.35
N GLY A 112 6.08 -2.25 22.13
CA GLY A 112 6.42 -0.93 21.62
C GLY A 112 7.42 -0.96 20.46
N ARG A 113 8.43 -1.85 20.51
CA ARG A 113 9.36 -2.05 19.38
C ARG A 113 8.69 -2.68 18.16
N ARG A 114 7.87 -3.71 18.33
CA ARG A 114 7.08 -4.34 17.24
C ARG A 114 6.23 -3.30 16.54
N PHE A 115 5.45 -2.54 17.31
CA PHE A 115 4.60 -1.48 16.78
C PHE A 115 5.40 -0.46 15.98
N ARG A 116 6.48 0.11 16.53
CA ARG A 116 7.30 1.12 15.83
C ARG A 116 8.00 0.60 14.57
N SER A 117 8.28 -0.69 14.51
CA SER A 117 8.87 -1.33 13.32
C SER A 117 7.84 -1.71 12.27
N GLY A 118 6.55 -1.78 12.64
CA GLY A 118 5.49 -2.38 11.82
C GLY A 118 5.70 -3.87 11.55
N CYS A 119 6.58 -4.54 12.29
CA CYS A 119 6.96 -5.94 12.08
C CYS A 119 6.66 -6.78 13.33
N LEU A 120 5.97 -7.91 13.15
CA LEU A 120 5.63 -8.84 14.23
C LEU A 120 6.85 -9.41 14.95
N ASN A 121 7.95 -9.62 14.23
CA ASN A 121 9.15 -10.24 14.79
C ASN A 121 10.03 -9.24 15.57
N GLY A 122 9.80 -7.93 15.44
CA GLY A 122 10.54 -6.89 16.18
C GLY A 122 12.06 -6.83 15.92
N THR A 123 12.58 -7.58 14.95
CA THR A 123 14.01 -7.70 14.63
C THR A 123 14.50 -6.67 13.61
N GLY A 124 13.59 -5.95 12.96
CA GLY A 124 13.92 -4.92 11.98
C GLY A 124 14.04 -3.54 12.64
N THR A 125 15.24 -2.95 12.62
CA THR A 125 15.35 -1.50 12.67
C THR A 125 14.97 -0.98 11.30
N VAL A 126 13.76 -0.44 11.15
CA VAL A 126 13.44 0.33 9.95
C VAL A 126 14.07 1.71 10.17
N GLU A 127 14.92 2.13 9.23
CA GLU A 127 15.57 3.44 9.29
C GLU A 127 14.52 4.55 9.35
N GLU A 128 14.80 5.60 10.14
CA GLU A 128 13.95 6.79 10.16
C GLU A 128 13.84 7.39 8.77
N CYS A 129 12.64 7.82 8.39
CA CYS A 129 12.46 8.54 7.16
C CYS A 129 13.03 9.96 7.29
N GLY A 130 14.29 10.14 6.89
CA GLY A 130 14.94 11.46 6.90
C GLY A 130 14.58 12.39 5.73
N ARG A 131 13.58 12.05 4.91
CA ARG A 131 13.23 12.80 3.69
C ARG A 131 11.91 13.53 3.87
N ASP A 132 11.80 14.73 3.33
CA ASP A 132 10.49 15.38 3.20
C ASP A 132 9.58 14.48 2.33
N PRO A 133 8.44 14.01 2.87
CA PRO A 133 7.58 13.06 2.17
C PRO A 133 7.07 13.64 0.85
N LEU A 134 6.96 14.97 0.73
CA LEU A 134 6.46 15.68 -0.45
C LEU A 134 7.54 15.97 -1.49
N GLU A 135 8.82 15.68 -1.24
CA GLU A 135 9.87 15.84 -2.26
C GLU A 135 9.90 14.71 -3.28
N GLY A 136 9.39 13.53 -2.93
CA GLY A 136 9.41 12.34 -3.79
C GLY A 136 8.03 11.98 -4.37
N LEU A 137 7.62 10.72 -4.46
CA LEU A 137 6.38 10.34 -5.18
C LEU A 137 5.10 10.94 -4.56
N ALA A 138 5.11 11.23 -3.25
CA ALA A 138 3.91 11.65 -2.53
C ALA A 138 3.34 13.01 -2.95
N TRP A 139 4.10 13.90 -3.62
CA TRP A 139 3.53 15.14 -4.15
C TRP A 139 2.37 14.88 -5.12
N MET A 140 2.38 13.73 -5.82
CA MET A 140 1.32 13.36 -6.74
C MET A 140 0.01 13.05 -6.02
N ALA A 141 0.04 12.62 -4.76
CA ALA A 141 -1.09 12.06 -4.04
C ALA A 141 -2.32 12.98 -4.02
N LYS A 142 -2.11 14.29 -3.75
CA LYS A 142 -3.21 15.26 -3.74
C LYS A 142 -3.84 15.44 -5.11
N SER A 143 -3.02 15.56 -6.17
CA SER A 143 -3.51 15.65 -7.54
C SER A 143 -4.16 14.35 -8.00
N TRP A 144 -3.65 13.21 -7.54
CA TRP A 144 -4.11 11.88 -7.93
C TRP A 144 -5.44 11.50 -7.29
N ARG A 145 -5.74 12.07 -6.11
CA ARG A 145 -7.10 12.09 -5.54
C ARG A 145 -8.11 12.69 -6.52
N GLU A 146 -7.68 13.71 -7.28
CA GLU A 146 -8.46 14.35 -8.34
C GLU A 146 -8.24 13.69 -9.72
N GLN A 147 -7.62 12.50 -9.75
CA GLN A 147 -7.29 11.74 -10.95
C GLN A 147 -6.31 12.45 -11.91
N ALA A 148 -5.57 13.43 -11.41
CA ALA A 148 -4.57 14.18 -12.17
C ALA A 148 -3.14 13.80 -11.74
N PRO A 149 -2.14 13.92 -12.62
CA PRO A 149 -2.25 14.19 -14.05
C PRO A 149 -2.73 13.00 -14.88
N TYR A 150 -2.72 11.78 -14.31
CA TYR A 150 -3.08 10.53 -14.98
C TYR A 150 -3.68 9.53 -13.99
N THR A 151 -4.66 8.74 -14.43
CA THR A 151 -5.30 7.72 -13.58
C THR A 151 -4.45 6.46 -13.40
N THR A 152 -3.47 6.22 -14.25
CA THR A 152 -2.57 5.06 -14.17
C THR A 152 -1.13 5.53 -14.04
N LEU A 153 -0.45 5.09 -12.98
CA LEU A 153 0.98 5.28 -12.75
C LEU A 153 1.66 3.91 -12.81
N SER A 154 2.39 3.65 -13.88
CA SER A 154 3.07 2.37 -14.11
C SER A 154 4.57 2.53 -13.96
N PHE A 155 5.22 1.63 -13.22
CA PHE A 155 6.66 1.61 -12.99
C PHE A 155 7.21 0.24 -13.40
N PHE A 156 8.34 0.22 -14.09
CA PHE A 156 8.98 -0.98 -14.61
C PHE A 156 10.45 -1.00 -14.27
N ARG A 157 10.95 -2.17 -13.90
CA ARG A 157 12.36 -2.43 -13.64
C ARG A 157 12.78 -3.74 -14.26
N ALA A 158 13.97 -3.74 -14.83
CA ALA A 158 14.65 -4.91 -15.37
C ALA A 158 15.86 -5.23 -14.47
N ALA A 159 16.62 -6.27 -14.84
CA ALA A 159 17.86 -6.58 -14.13
C ALA A 159 18.81 -5.35 -14.13
N PRO A 160 19.61 -5.12 -13.07
CA PRO A 160 20.43 -3.90 -12.92
C PRO A 160 21.35 -3.56 -14.10
N GLU A 161 21.74 -4.58 -14.88
CA GLU A 161 22.65 -4.43 -16.03
C GLU A 161 21.94 -4.02 -17.34
N GLN A 162 20.60 -4.01 -17.35
CA GLN A 162 19.80 -3.73 -18.54
C GLN A 162 18.57 -2.90 -18.15
N PRO A 163 18.70 -1.57 -17.97
CA PRO A 163 17.56 -0.73 -17.63
C PRO A 163 16.49 -0.78 -18.74
N VAL A 164 15.22 -0.67 -18.35
CA VAL A 164 14.11 -0.62 -19.30
C VAL A 164 14.16 0.73 -20.03
N ASP A 165 14.34 0.71 -21.34
CA ASP A 165 14.31 1.94 -22.15
C ASP A 165 12.89 2.56 -22.13
N ALA A 166 12.79 3.79 -21.63
CA ALA A 166 11.52 4.51 -21.51
C ALA A 166 10.88 4.84 -22.86
N GLU A 167 11.67 5.14 -23.89
CA GLU A 167 11.15 5.42 -25.24
C GLU A 167 10.61 4.14 -25.85
N ARG A 168 11.35 3.03 -25.72
CA ARG A 168 10.89 1.72 -26.22
C ARG A 168 9.64 1.24 -25.48
N LEU A 169 9.55 1.48 -24.17
CA LEU A 169 8.35 1.21 -23.39
C LEU A 169 7.17 2.06 -23.88
N ALA A 170 7.34 3.37 -24.06
CA ALA A 170 6.27 4.24 -24.55
C ALA A 170 5.77 3.80 -25.93
N LEU A 171 6.69 3.43 -26.85
CA LEU A 171 6.35 2.89 -28.16
C LEU A 171 5.59 1.56 -28.07
N LEU A 172 5.96 0.67 -27.14
CA LEU A 172 5.25 -0.58 -26.90
C LEU A 172 3.79 -0.33 -26.52
N TYR A 173 3.55 0.73 -25.73
CA TYR A 173 2.22 1.16 -25.32
C TYR A 173 1.48 2.01 -26.37
N GLY A 174 2.07 2.21 -27.55
CA GLY A 174 1.42 2.91 -28.68
C GLY A 174 1.63 4.42 -28.70
N ALA A 175 2.67 4.95 -28.05
CA ALA A 175 3.08 6.35 -28.22
C ALA A 175 3.45 6.66 -29.68
N ASP A 176 3.11 7.87 -30.15
CA ASP A 176 3.45 8.33 -31.50
C ASP A 176 4.97 8.32 -31.72
N PRO A 177 5.49 7.52 -32.68
CA PRO A 177 6.92 7.39 -32.91
C PRO A 177 7.59 8.69 -33.38
N VAL A 178 6.85 9.58 -34.06
CA VAL A 178 7.39 10.88 -34.49
C VAL A 178 7.63 11.77 -33.27
N GLN A 179 6.71 11.78 -32.31
CA GLN A 179 6.83 12.58 -31.09
C GLN A 179 7.87 12.01 -30.13
N VAL A 180 7.93 10.67 -30.01
CA VAL A 180 8.98 9.99 -29.25
C VAL A 180 10.35 10.36 -29.84
N ALA A 181 10.56 10.21 -31.15
CA ALA A 181 11.83 10.55 -31.80
C ALA A 181 12.17 12.05 -31.73
N ALA A 182 11.17 12.93 -31.76
CA ALA A 182 11.35 14.37 -31.70
C ALA A 182 11.74 14.91 -30.31
N GLY A 183 11.64 14.08 -29.26
CA GLY A 183 11.94 14.57 -27.92
C GLY A 183 10.78 15.29 -27.24
N THR A 184 9.54 15.11 -27.70
CA THR A 184 8.38 15.89 -27.26
C THR A 184 8.22 15.90 -25.74
N ARG A 185 7.91 17.08 -25.20
CA ARG A 185 7.74 17.32 -23.76
C ARG A 185 6.30 17.68 -23.43
N LEU A 186 5.90 17.52 -22.18
CA LEU A 186 4.55 17.81 -21.71
C LEU A 186 4.11 19.26 -22.04
N LYS A 187 4.99 20.24 -21.87
CA LYS A 187 4.72 21.64 -22.22
C LYS A 187 4.44 21.85 -23.72
N ASP A 188 5.05 21.03 -24.59
CA ASP A 188 4.85 21.13 -26.03
C ASP A 188 3.45 20.63 -26.39
N LEU A 189 2.96 19.57 -25.74
CA LEU A 189 1.59 19.09 -25.88
C LEU A 189 0.56 20.12 -25.36
N GLN A 190 0.87 20.80 -24.25
CA GLN A 190 0.03 21.83 -23.64
C GLN A 190 -0.04 23.12 -24.47
N ALA A 191 1.02 23.44 -25.22
CA ALA A 191 1.08 24.64 -26.07
C ALA A 191 0.18 24.55 -27.31
N VAL A 192 -0.21 23.33 -27.72
CA VAL A 192 -1.15 23.14 -28.82
C VAL A 192 -2.54 23.66 -28.41
N ASP A 193 -3.10 24.62 -29.17
CA ASP A 193 -4.45 25.22 -29.04
C ASP A 193 -4.78 26.04 -27.77
N ASN A 194 -3.80 26.76 -27.20
CA ASN A 194 -4.03 27.72 -26.10
C ASN A 194 -4.81 27.11 -24.90
N GLY A 195 -4.63 25.82 -24.61
CA GLY A 195 -5.19 25.16 -23.42
C GLY A 195 -6.70 24.83 -23.43
N ARG A 196 -7.45 25.10 -24.51
CA ARG A 196 -8.92 24.91 -24.53
C ARG A 196 -9.40 23.45 -24.58
N ALA A 197 -8.56 22.51 -25.02
CA ALA A 197 -8.87 21.07 -25.14
C ALA A 197 -8.02 20.19 -24.20
N HIS A 198 -7.58 20.76 -23.07
CA HIS A 198 -6.63 20.16 -22.12
C HIS A 198 -7.06 18.77 -21.60
N TRP A 199 -8.33 18.61 -21.22
CA TRP A 199 -8.82 17.37 -20.61
C TRP A 199 -8.85 16.22 -21.61
N ASP A 200 -9.53 16.38 -22.75
CA ASP A 200 -9.64 15.34 -23.79
C ASP A 200 -8.28 14.88 -24.37
N ARG A 201 -7.24 15.70 -24.21
CA ARG A 201 -5.87 15.41 -24.68
C ARG A 201 -5.03 14.63 -23.68
N GLN A 202 -5.20 14.87 -22.37
CA GLN A 202 -4.56 14.04 -21.35
C GLN A 202 -5.00 12.58 -21.50
N TRP A 203 -6.29 12.35 -21.79
CA TRP A 203 -6.84 11.02 -22.10
C TRP A 203 -6.19 10.34 -23.31
N LYS A 204 -5.59 11.13 -24.22
CA LYS A 204 -4.96 10.64 -25.46
C LYS A 204 -3.43 10.68 -25.42
N SER A 205 -2.83 10.78 -24.24
CA SER A 205 -1.37 10.95 -24.10
C SER A 205 -0.80 10.12 -22.98
N CYS A 206 0.53 10.00 -22.99
CA CYS A 206 1.31 9.55 -21.84
C CYS A 206 2.45 10.51 -21.50
N CYS A 207 2.90 10.41 -20.26
CA CYS A 207 4.22 10.86 -19.84
C CYS A 207 5.10 9.66 -19.47
N PHE A 208 6.37 9.69 -19.85
CA PHE A 208 7.28 8.58 -19.60
C PHE A 208 8.69 9.06 -19.26
N GLY A 209 9.49 8.21 -18.65
CA GLY A 209 10.86 8.54 -18.28
C GLY A 209 11.47 7.54 -17.31
N GLN A 210 12.58 7.95 -16.68
CA GLN A 210 13.29 7.13 -15.68
C GLN A 210 13.56 7.95 -14.42
N ALA A 211 13.29 7.37 -13.25
CA ALA A 211 13.60 7.97 -11.95
C ALA A 211 13.69 6.87 -10.87
N GLY A 212 14.62 7.02 -9.92
CA GLY A 212 14.74 6.08 -8.79
C GLY A 212 15.10 4.64 -9.18
N GLY A 213 15.71 4.42 -10.35
CA GLY A 213 15.97 3.07 -10.87
C GLY A 213 14.74 2.39 -11.50
N TRP A 214 13.64 3.13 -11.64
CA TRP A 214 12.42 2.70 -12.32
C TRP A 214 12.22 3.47 -13.61
N THR A 215 11.70 2.79 -14.62
CA THR A 215 11.12 3.40 -15.81
C THR A 215 9.64 3.60 -15.57
N PHE A 216 9.14 4.83 -15.69
CA PHE A 216 7.74 5.13 -15.46
C PHE A 216 6.99 5.41 -16.77
N LEU A 217 5.71 5.07 -16.80
CA LEU A 217 4.74 5.41 -17.82
C LEU A 217 3.43 5.81 -17.14
N LEU A 218 3.01 7.06 -17.31
CA LEU A 218 1.79 7.60 -16.75
C LEU A 218 0.77 7.86 -17.86
N HIS A 219 -0.45 7.39 -17.69
CA HIS A 219 -1.51 7.55 -18.69
C HIS A 219 -2.91 7.42 -18.08
N HIS A 220 -3.95 7.82 -18.83
CA HIS A 220 -5.33 7.57 -18.45
C HIS A 220 -5.91 6.30 -19.06
N ASP A 221 -5.69 6.13 -20.36
CA ASP A 221 -6.15 5.00 -21.15
C ASP A 221 -5.04 4.60 -22.14
N THR A 222 -5.10 3.39 -22.66
CA THR A 222 -4.18 2.89 -23.70
C THR A 222 -4.90 2.78 -25.04
N PRO A 223 -4.25 3.08 -26.18
CA PRO A 223 -4.89 2.95 -27.48
C PRO A 223 -5.28 1.49 -27.77
N PRO A 224 -6.38 1.24 -28.48
CA PRO A 224 -6.78 -0.11 -28.86
C PRO A 224 -5.67 -0.85 -29.60
N GLY A 225 -5.34 -2.07 -29.17
CA GLY A 225 -4.27 -2.86 -29.76
C GLY A 225 -2.86 -2.50 -29.30
N SER A 226 -2.67 -1.67 -28.27
CA SER A 226 -1.39 -1.59 -27.56
C SER A 226 -1.07 -2.94 -26.91
N PHE A 227 0.07 -3.55 -27.27
CA PHE A 227 0.47 -4.87 -26.79
C PHE A 227 1.48 -4.74 -25.65
N ALA A 228 0.99 -4.69 -24.43
CA ALA A 228 1.81 -4.81 -23.22
C ALA A 228 1.51 -6.16 -22.54
N ASP A 229 1.80 -7.26 -23.26
CA ASP A 229 1.63 -8.61 -22.76
C ASP A 229 2.93 -9.18 -22.16
N LYS A 230 2.84 -10.41 -21.65
CA LYS A 230 3.94 -11.08 -20.96
C LYS A 230 5.14 -11.27 -21.88
N GLU A 231 4.90 -11.59 -23.15
CA GLU A 231 5.92 -11.75 -24.18
C GLU A 231 6.65 -10.43 -24.47
N ALA A 232 5.90 -9.34 -24.60
CA ALA A 232 6.46 -8.00 -24.78
C ALA A 232 7.31 -7.55 -23.59
N TYR A 233 6.85 -7.78 -22.35
CA TYR A 233 7.63 -7.49 -21.16
C TYR A 233 8.91 -8.33 -21.06
N ALA A 234 8.82 -9.62 -21.40
CA ALA A 234 10.00 -10.49 -21.46
C ALA A 234 11.01 -9.99 -22.51
N ALA A 235 10.54 -9.50 -23.67
CA ALA A 235 11.40 -8.93 -24.71
C ALA A 235 12.09 -7.63 -24.28
N LEU A 236 11.50 -6.87 -23.36
CA LEU A 236 12.10 -5.70 -22.70
C LEU A 236 12.95 -6.07 -21.47
N GLY A 237 13.02 -7.35 -21.10
CA GLY A 237 13.75 -7.81 -19.93
C GLY A 237 13.14 -7.37 -18.59
N ILE A 238 11.87 -6.96 -18.59
CA ILE A 238 11.16 -6.50 -17.38
C ILE A 238 11.06 -7.66 -16.40
N LYS A 239 11.50 -7.39 -15.17
CA LYS A 239 11.46 -8.34 -14.04
C LYS A 239 10.47 -7.91 -12.99
N GLU A 240 10.31 -6.60 -12.82
CA GLU A 240 9.41 -6.05 -11.82
C GLU A 240 8.58 -4.93 -12.42
N SER A 241 7.35 -4.85 -11.96
CA SER A 241 6.41 -3.84 -12.43
C SER A 241 5.36 -3.56 -11.39
N VAL A 242 5.09 -2.27 -11.19
CA VAL A 242 4.12 -1.76 -10.22
C VAL A 242 3.13 -0.88 -10.95
N TRP A 243 1.84 -1.15 -10.78
CA TRP A 243 0.75 -0.32 -11.30
C TRP A 243 -0.04 0.24 -10.14
N LEU A 244 -0.20 1.55 -10.16
CA LEU A 244 -1.14 2.28 -9.33
C LEU A 244 -2.24 2.80 -10.25
N THR A 245 -3.47 2.34 -10.05
CA THR A 245 -4.61 2.77 -10.86
C THR A 245 -5.67 3.41 -9.98
N ALA A 246 -6.15 4.58 -10.38
CA ALA A 246 -7.27 5.29 -9.78
C ALA A 246 -8.54 5.03 -10.60
N THR A 247 -9.59 4.52 -9.95
CA THR A 247 -10.90 4.30 -10.56
C THR A 247 -11.86 5.40 -10.15
N SER A 248 -12.30 6.18 -11.15
CA SER A 248 -13.00 7.45 -10.96
C SER A 248 -14.36 7.35 -10.26
N ALA A 249 -15.06 6.24 -10.45
CA ALA A 249 -16.44 6.08 -9.98
C ALA A 249 -16.57 5.84 -8.46
N LYS A 250 -15.47 5.48 -7.77
CA LYS A 250 -15.55 4.99 -6.38
C LYS A 250 -14.39 5.38 -5.47
N ALA A 251 -13.43 6.20 -5.94
CA ALA A 251 -12.17 6.44 -5.22
C ALA A 251 -11.47 5.11 -4.82
N ILE A 252 -11.59 4.12 -5.70
CA ILE A 252 -10.90 2.84 -5.58
C ILE A 252 -9.54 3.00 -6.22
N TYR A 253 -8.52 2.56 -5.50
CA TYR A 253 -7.16 2.57 -5.98
C TYR A 253 -6.65 1.14 -5.99
N THR A 254 -5.92 0.75 -7.01
CA THR A 254 -5.38 -0.61 -7.09
C THR A 254 -3.87 -0.51 -7.07
N LEU A 255 -3.23 -1.31 -6.21
CA LEU A 255 -1.83 -1.65 -6.35
C LEU A 255 -1.77 -3.03 -7.02
N ASP A 256 -1.13 -3.11 -8.17
CA ASP A 256 -0.70 -4.38 -8.73
C ASP A 256 0.82 -4.42 -8.76
N TYR A 257 1.42 -5.40 -8.10
CA TYR A 257 2.87 -5.56 -8.04
C TYR A 257 3.23 -6.94 -8.56
N LEU A 258 3.99 -6.97 -9.65
CA LEU A 258 4.57 -8.19 -10.20
C LEU A 258 6.08 -8.17 -10.01
N ARG A 259 6.62 -9.32 -9.57
CA ARG A 259 8.05 -9.59 -9.47
C ARG A 259 8.36 -10.98 -10.00
N ASP A 260 9.28 -11.05 -10.94
CA ASP A 260 9.70 -12.26 -11.64
C ASP A 260 8.53 -13.06 -12.24
N GLY A 261 7.55 -12.34 -12.79
CA GLY A 261 6.36 -12.92 -13.43
C GLY A 261 5.34 -13.49 -12.46
N ARG A 262 5.50 -13.26 -11.15
CA ARG A 262 4.53 -13.61 -10.11
C ARG A 262 3.98 -12.35 -9.47
N ARG A 263 2.66 -12.33 -9.24
CA ARG A 263 2.03 -11.26 -8.46
C ARG A 263 2.45 -11.39 -7.00
N VAL A 264 2.84 -10.27 -6.40
CA VAL A 264 3.10 -10.11 -4.97
C VAL A 264 1.79 -9.61 -4.36
N ASP A 265 1.03 -10.52 -3.75
CA ASP A 265 -0.31 -10.25 -3.23
C ASP A 265 -0.54 -11.11 -1.98
N ASP A 266 -1.42 -10.63 -1.11
CA ASP A 266 -1.88 -11.35 0.08
C ASP A 266 -3.30 -11.90 -0.13
N ASP A 267 -3.69 -12.12 -1.40
CA ASP A 267 -5.05 -12.47 -1.84
C ASP A 267 -6.15 -11.50 -1.34
N ARG A 268 -5.76 -10.30 -0.91
CA ARG A 268 -6.64 -9.24 -0.39
C ARG A 268 -7.42 -8.53 -1.51
N GLY A 269 -6.98 -8.70 -2.76
CA GLY A 269 -7.60 -8.10 -3.94
C GLY A 269 -7.21 -6.64 -4.14
N VAL A 270 -8.19 -5.73 -4.11
CA VAL A 270 -8.03 -4.30 -4.39
C VAL A 270 -8.03 -3.50 -3.08
N LEU A 271 -7.02 -2.66 -2.86
CA LEU A 271 -6.96 -1.78 -1.69
C LEU A 271 -7.60 -0.42 -1.96
N GLU A 272 -8.79 -0.22 -1.44
CA GLU A 272 -9.41 1.10 -1.40
C GLU A 272 -8.70 2.02 -0.39
N LEU A 273 -7.77 2.86 -0.86
CA LEU A 273 -6.98 3.79 -0.03
C LEU A 273 -7.81 4.76 0.80
N ILE A 274 -9.07 4.98 0.44
CA ILE A 274 -10.02 5.78 1.23
C ILE A 274 -10.38 5.15 2.57
N TRP A 275 -10.23 3.83 2.73
CA TRP A 275 -10.50 3.10 3.98
C TRP A 275 -9.23 2.77 4.76
N TYR A 276 -8.07 3.30 4.33
CA TYR A 276 -6.85 3.15 5.12
C TYR A 276 -6.94 4.01 6.38
N GLU A 277 -6.93 3.35 7.55
CA GLU A 277 -6.88 4.01 8.84
C GLU A 277 -5.44 4.09 9.38
N ARG A 278 -5.04 5.27 9.85
CA ARG A 278 -3.76 5.44 10.52
C ARG A 278 -3.72 4.57 11.77
N GLY A 279 -2.59 3.92 12.03
CA GLY A 279 -2.51 3.01 13.17
C GLY A 279 -2.85 1.56 12.82
N ARG A 280 -3.47 1.29 11.66
CA ARG A 280 -3.82 -0.07 11.24
C ARG A 280 -2.96 -0.54 10.06
N ALA A 281 -2.74 -1.85 9.98
CA ALA A 281 -2.03 -2.46 8.87
C ALA A 281 -3.02 -2.75 7.72
N PRO A 282 -2.84 -2.18 6.51
CA PRO A 282 -3.72 -2.44 5.37
C PRO A 282 -3.37 -3.72 4.60
N TYR A 283 -2.40 -4.52 5.05
CA TYR A 283 -2.07 -5.80 4.45
C TYR A 283 -1.91 -6.88 5.51
N LEU A 284 -1.94 -8.15 5.08
CA LEU A 284 -1.78 -9.29 5.97
C LEU A 284 -0.40 -9.21 6.65
N ARG A 285 -0.40 -9.22 7.98
CA ARG A 285 0.87 -9.16 8.73
C ARG A 285 1.62 -10.48 8.60
N GLY A 286 2.86 -10.37 8.15
CA GLY A 286 3.68 -11.53 7.77
C GLY A 286 3.42 -12.06 6.36
N GLY A 287 2.50 -11.44 5.62
CA GLY A 287 2.28 -11.69 4.19
C GLY A 287 3.38 -11.12 3.29
N GLU A 288 3.17 -11.23 1.99
CA GLU A 288 4.06 -10.71 0.96
C GLU A 288 4.10 -9.19 0.88
N LEU A 289 2.99 -8.51 1.22
CA LEU A 289 2.91 -7.05 1.25
C LEU A 289 3.23 -6.45 2.64
N ASP A 290 3.68 -7.27 3.60
CA ASP A 290 4.05 -6.80 4.94
C ASP A 290 5.21 -5.78 4.93
N PHE A 291 6.04 -5.77 3.90
CA PHE A 291 7.05 -4.72 3.73
C PHE A 291 6.41 -3.33 3.62
N LEU A 292 5.19 -3.24 3.07
CA LEU A 292 4.46 -1.99 2.89
C LEU A 292 3.77 -1.57 4.20
N ASN A 293 3.27 -2.53 5.00
CA ASN A 293 2.82 -2.27 6.38
C ASN A 293 3.92 -1.60 7.21
N ARG A 294 5.15 -2.10 7.10
CA ARG A 294 6.32 -1.54 7.82
C ARG A 294 6.64 -0.13 7.36
N ALA A 295 6.66 0.10 6.05
CA ALA A 295 6.94 1.41 5.48
C ALA A 295 5.85 2.43 5.86
N LEU A 296 4.58 2.03 5.84
CA LEU A 296 3.45 2.85 6.29
C LEU A 296 3.57 3.21 7.77
N ARG A 297 3.82 2.23 8.63
CA ARG A 297 4.00 2.46 10.06
C ARG A 297 5.13 3.44 10.34
N ARG A 298 6.23 3.38 9.56
CA ARG A 298 7.31 4.37 9.67
C ARG A 298 6.89 5.75 9.19
N ALA A 299 6.25 5.83 8.03
CA ALA A 299 5.70 7.08 7.51
C ALA A 299 4.77 7.75 8.53
N GLU A 300 3.90 6.98 9.19
CA GLU A 300 2.98 7.50 10.20
C GLU A 300 3.68 8.13 11.41
N LEU A 301 4.79 7.53 11.86
CA LEU A 301 5.52 7.94 13.07
C LEU A 301 6.56 9.02 12.79
N ASP A 302 7.20 8.98 11.62
CA ASP A 302 8.26 9.91 11.23
C ASP A 302 7.67 11.21 10.65
N HIS A 303 6.45 11.15 10.09
CA HIS A 303 5.74 12.28 9.50
C HIS A 303 4.33 12.46 10.10
N PRO A 304 4.20 12.77 11.40
CA PRO A 304 2.91 13.02 12.04
C PRO A 304 2.12 14.15 11.36
N GLU A 305 2.82 15.12 10.77
CA GLU A 305 2.26 16.25 10.03
C GLU A 305 1.53 15.87 8.74
N VAL A 306 1.83 14.70 8.16
CA VAL A 306 1.15 14.21 6.95
C VAL A 306 -0.14 13.52 7.34
N THR A 307 -1.26 14.23 7.22
CA THR A 307 -2.58 13.72 7.60
C THR A 307 -3.33 13.03 6.44
N SER A 308 -2.87 13.21 5.21
CA SER A 308 -3.49 12.59 4.03
C SER A 308 -3.05 11.13 3.91
N THR A 309 -4.02 10.21 3.94
CA THR A 309 -3.80 8.76 3.77
C THR A 309 -3.13 8.43 2.45
N PHE A 310 -3.46 9.18 1.40
CA PHE A 310 -2.83 9.07 0.07
C PHE A 310 -1.37 9.48 0.08
N GLU A 311 -1.04 10.60 0.73
CA GLU A 311 0.35 11.08 0.81
C GLU A 311 1.21 10.10 1.60
N LEU A 312 0.71 9.61 2.75
CA LEU A 312 1.37 8.57 3.54
C LEU A 312 1.62 7.29 2.73
N TYR A 313 0.60 6.83 2.00
CA TYR A 313 0.71 5.60 1.22
C TYR A 313 1.69 5.72 0.04
N PHE A 314 1.66 6.84 -0.68
CA PHE A 314 2.61 7.11 -1.76
C PHE A 314 4.04 7.24 -1.23
N HIS A 315 4.19 7.87 -0.07
CA HIS A 315 5.47 7.98 0.60
C HIS A 315 6.01 6.60 1.06
N ALA A 316 5.15 5.74 1.61
CA ALA A 316 5.52 4.38 1.98
C ALA A 316 5.92 3.53 0.76
N LEU A 317 5.25 3.69 -0.38
CA LEU A 317 5.63 3.04 -1.64
C LEU A 317 6.99 3.52 -2.14
N GLU A 318 7.27 4.82 -2.06
CA GLU A 318 8.60 5.33 -2.38
C GLU A 318 9.67 4.75 -1.44
N GLY A 319 9.42 4.76 -0.13
CA GLY A 319 10.38 4.27 0.86
C GLY A 319 10.68 2.79 0.70
N SER A 320 9.65 1.99 0.39
CA SER A 320 9.77 0.52 0.29
C SER A 320 10.27 0.01 -1.06
N LEU A 321 9.81 0.60 -2.16
CA LEU A 321 10.09 0.12 -3.52
C LEU A 321 11.02 1.06 -4.30
N GLY A 322 11.27 2.27 -3.81
CA GLY A 322 12.08 3.28 -4.49
C GLY A 322 11.35 3.97 -5.64
N LEU A 323 10.02 3.88 -5.71
CA LEU A 323 9.23 4.49 -6.79
C LEU A 323 9.39 6.01 -6.77
N ARG A 324 9.68 6.60 -7.94
CA ARG A 324 9.90 8.04 -8.06
C ARG A 324 9.40 8.57 -9.39
N VAL A 325 9.03 9.85 -9.38
CA VAL A 325 8.81 10.67 -10.57
C VAL A 325 9.50 12.03 -10.40
N PRO A 326 10.03 12.65 -11.48
CA PRO A 326 10.73 13.92 -11.38
C PRO A 326 9.74 15.09 -11.21
N ARG A 327 9.44 15.47 -9.95
CA ARG A 327 8.50 16.56 -9.60
C ARG A 327 8.75 17.84 -10.40
N ARG A 328 10.01 18.27 -10.47
CA ARG A 328 10.41 19.50 -11.16
C ARG A 328 10.07 19.43 -12.65
N ASP A 329 10.38 18.32 -13.30
CA ASP A 329 10.13 18.15 -14.73
C ASP A 329 8.63 18.14 -15.05
N PHE A 330 7.79 17.60 -14.15
CA PHE A 330 6.34 17.73 -14.27
C PHE A 330 5.86 19.17 -14.09
N ALA A 331 6.38 19.87 -13.08
CA ALA A 331 6.01 21.26 -12.80
C ALA A 331 6.43 22.24 -13.92
N GLU A 332 7.59 22.01 -14.52
CA GLU A 332 8.12 22.81 -15.64
C GLU A 332 7.62 22.31 -17.02
N GLY A 333 6.91 21.17 -17.05
CA GLY A 333 6.44 20.52 -18.27
C GLY A 333 7.58 19.96 -19.15
N GLU A 334 8.74 19.70 -18.57
CA GLU A 334 9.94 19.17 -19.23
C GLU A 334 9.93 17.64 -19.36
N VAL A 335 9.05 16.95 -18.63
CA VAL A 335 8.89 15.49 -18.73
C VAL A 335 8.55 15.07 -20.16
N ARG A 336 9.11 13.95 -20.61
CA ARG A 336 8.84 13.41 -21.94
C ARG A 336 7.39 12.97 -22.03
N ALA A 337 6.75 13.35 -23.12
CA ALA A 337 5.34 13.06 -23.36
C ALA A 337 5.08 12.82 -24.85
N ALA A 338 4.05 12.05 -25.14
CA ALA A 338 3.58 11.82 -26.50
C ALA A 338 2.06 11.57 -26.50
N TYR A 339 1.40 11.98 -27.58
CA TYR A 339 0.08 11.46 -27.90
C TYR A 339 0.17 9.98 -28.28
N TRP A 340 -0.95 9.28 -28.15
CA TRP A 340 -1.11 7.97 -28.77
C TRP A 340 -1.09 8.09 -30.29
N ALA A 341 -0.49 7.10 -30.96
CA ALA A 341 -0.60 7.01 -32.40
C ALA A 341 -2.07 6.83 -32.80
N GLU A 342 -2.56 7.66 -33.73
CA GLU A 342 -3.86 7.42 -34.36
C GLU A 342 -3.71 6.19 -35.29
N GLY A 343 -4.58 5.20 -35.11
CA GLY A 343 -4.60 3.96 -35.89
C GLY A 343 -5.16 4.11 -37.30
#